data_AF-A0A8X6FSY6-F1
#
_entry.id   AF-A0A8X6FSY6-F1
#
_cell.length_a   1.000
_cell.length_b   1.000
_cell.length_c   1.000
_cell.angle_alpha   90.00
_cell.angle_beta   90.00
_cell.angle_gamma   90.00
#
_symmetry.space_group_name_H-M   'P 1'
#
loop_
_entity.id
_entity.type
_entity.pdbx_description
1 polymer ?
#
loop_
_entity_poly.entity_id
_entity_poly.type
_entity_poly.pdbx_seq_one_letter_code
_entity_poly.pdbx_strand_id
1 'polypeptide(L)'
;MGSFRCVECDKTFSTVSNLYRHAKLIHKVSINKQVRCNICSVELISKKALEDHVDLVHNIIIEKDTHNFNTLEDFKLWKETIEKQTTSLYVKNTGKKSDKTGGTIAYFYCHRNGYYNTTGDKKRNMKMAGSNKINGNCPSKMKVYEDIESKVTVELTKTHVGHGINLGQMKITSVEKEDIARKLENKIPIEAILDDIRNSVNEKLERIHLITRQDIKNIKVEYTVSSDGILDTNDVVSLTKWVEGLRNREDSPVVLFKDQNIFDEDLYPGMKAEDFLLVIMNASQKDMLKFYGNDTICLDFTHGMNAYGFDLATLLVLDDKREGFPAAFILSNRQDSTALKLAFAAIKKHTCIAPKVLMTDDTESFFNAWKTVFGIPEKRLLCTWHVDRSWRRSISRLITKKEIQVVAYKIVRSLLVGTDEAAFDMLKEALKIFDEKEDMKEF
;
A
#
# COMPACT_ATOMS: atom_id res chain seq x y z
N MET A 1 2.77 19.18 -21.25
CA MET A 1 2.93 20.60 -20.84
C MET A 1 2.02 21.44 -21.71
N GLY A 2 1.09 22.20 -21.15
CA GLY A 2 0.18 23.04 -21.94
C GLY A 2 0.88 24.33 -22.39
N SER A 3 0.75 24.71 -23.66
CA SER A 3 1.18 26.00 -24.18
C SER A 3 0.06 27.05 -24.04
N PHE A 4 0.40 28.29 -23.75
CA PHE A 4 -0.55 29.40 -23.59
C PHE A 4 -0.43 30.36 -24.78
N ARG A 5 -1.50 30.51 -25.56
CA ARG A 5 -1.53 31.33 -26.80
C ARG A 5 -2.03 32.74 -26.51
N CYS A 6 -1.38 33.74 -27.10
CA CYS A 6 -1.88 35.12 -27.14
C CYS A 6 -3.01 35.24 -28.15
N VAL A 7 -4.16 35.77 -27.73
CA VAL A 7 -5.33 35.98 -28.61
C VAL A 7 -5.15 37.14 -29.58
N GLU A 8 -4.23 38.07 -29.30
CA GLU A 8 -3.99 39.27 -30.10
C GLU A 8 -2.91 39.09 -31.19
N CYS A 9 -1.99 38.13 -31.02
CA CYS A 9 -0.94 37.90 -32.03
C CYS A 9 -0.46 36.44 -32.12
N ASP A 10 -1.23 35.49 -31.60
CA ASP A 10 -1.03 34.04 -31.74
C ASP A 10 0.30 33.46 -31.24
N LYS A 11 1.13 34.26 -30.58
CA LYS A 11 2.37 33.79 -29.96
C LYS A 11 2.06 32.83 -28.82
N THR A 12 2.77 31.70 -28.79
CA THR A 12 2.63 30.67 -27.76
C THR A 12 3.75 30.79 -26.72
N PHE A 13 3.37 30.66 -25.45
CA PHE A 13 4.28 30.75 -24.31
C PHE A 13 4.24 29.48 -23.46
N SER A 14 5.38 29.13 -22.88
CA SER A 14 5.51 27.98 -21.98
C SER A 14 4.87 28.21 -20.61
N THR A 15 4.62 29.46 -20.22
CA THR A 15 3.97 29.82 -18.95
C THR A 15 3.00 30.99 -19.12
N VAL A 16 1.94 30.99 -18.31
CA VAL A 16 0.94 32.07 -18.25
C VAL A 16 1.60 33.42 -17.93
N SER A 17 2.61 33.44 -17.04
CA SER A 17 3.33 34.67 -16.66
C SER A 17 4.04 35.31 -17.85
N ASN A 18 4.62 34.51 -18.76
CA ASN A 18 5.27 35.01 -19.96
C ASN A 18 4.25 35.57 -20.96
N LEU A 19 3.10 34.90 -21.12
CA LEU A 19 1.99 35.42 -21.91
C LEU A 19 1.49 36.77 -21.37
N TYR A 20 1.27 36.89 -20.05
CA TYR A 20 0.82 38.14 -19.44
C TYR A 20 1.84 39.27 -19.59
N ARG A 21 3.14 38.97 -19.43
CA ARG A 21 4.21 39.93 -19.68
C ARG A 21 4.21 40.39 -21.14
N HIS A 22 4.04 39.46 -22.07
CA HIS A 22 3.94 39.76 -23.49
C HIS A 22 2.71 40.63 -23.82
N ALA A 23 1.53 40.28 -23.32
CA ALA A 23 0.31 41.06 -23.52
C ALA A 23 0.45 42.49 -22.97
N LYS A 24 1.09 42.63 -21.81
CA LYS A 24 1.36 43.94 -21.22
C LYS A 24 2.33 44.79 -22.04
N LEU A 25 3.41 44.19 -22.54
CA LEU A 25 4.47 44.93 -23.24
C LEU A 25 4.15 45.20 -24.71
N ILE A 26 3.51 44.24 -25.40
CA ILE A 26 3.29 44.30 -26.84
C ILE A 26 1.89 44.83 -27.17
N HIS A 27 0.87 44.35 -26.45
CA HIS A 27 -0.52 44.74 -26.70
C HIS A 27 -0.98 45.89 -25.79
N LYS A 28 -0.16 46.29 -24.81
CA LYS A 28 -0.56 47.22 -23.73
C LYS A 28 -1.82 46.76 -22.97
N VAL A 29 -2.16 45.47 -23.07
CA VAL A 29 -3.28 44.85 -22.39
C VAL A 29 -2.80 44.31 -21.04
N SER A 30 -3.37 44.83 -19.95
CA SER A 30 -3.11 44.29 -18.61
C SER A 30 -4.06 43.14 -18.31
N ILE A 31 -3.63 41.91 -18.56
CA ILE A 31 -4.32 40.71 -18.09
C ILE A 31 -3.97 40.52 -16.61
N ASN A 32 -4.74 41.16 -15.72
CA ASN A 32 -4.56 41.03 -14.28
C ASN A 32 -5.20 39.72 -13.80
N LYS A 33 -4.52 39.02 -12.88
CA LYS A 33 -5.16 37.92 -12.14
C LYS A 33 -6.33 38.50 -11.35
N GLN A 34 -7.53 38.23 -11.81
CA GLN A 34 -8.75 38.64 -11.12
C GLN A 34 -8.92 37.84 -9.83
N VAL A 35 -9.34 38.54 -8.79
CA VAL A 35 -9.63 38.03 -7.46
C VAL A 35 -11.14 38.05 -7.31
N ARG A 36 -11.77 36.89 -7.18
CA ARG A 36 -13.22 36.76 -7.05
C ARG A 36 -13.67 36.97 -5.60
N CYS A 37 -14.74 37.74 -5.40
CA CYS A 37 -15.47 37.85 -4.14
C CYS A 37 -16.32 36.61 -3.89
N ASN A 38 -16.24 36.03 -2.69
CA ASN A 38 -16.96 34.80 -2.34
C ASN A 38 -18.42 35.02 -1.89
N ILE A 39 -18.85 36.28 -1.75
CA ILE A 39 -20.23 36.63 -1.38
C ILE A 39 -21.06 36.90 -2.63
N CYS A 40 -20.55 37.72 -3.56
CA CYS A 40 -21.29 38.16 -4.75
C CYS A 40 -20.64 37.78 -6.09
N SER A 41 -19.56 36.99 -6.09
CA SER A 41 -18.86 36.52 -7.31
C SER A 41 -18.24 37.61 -8.20
N VAL A 42 -18.24 38.88 -7.78
CA VAL A 42 -17.58 39.98 -8.50
C VAL A 42 -16.08 39.72 -8.63
N GLU A 43 -15.52 40.01 -9.81
CA GLU A 43 -14.10 39.86 -10.11
C GLU A 43 -13.36 41.19 -9.98
N LEU A 44 -12.32 41.22 -9.14
CA LEU A 44 -11.59 42.42 -8.76
C LEU A 44 -10.13 42.35 -9.17
N ILE A 45 -9.52 43.50 -9.39
CA ILE A 45 -8.16 43.61 -9.93
C ILE A 45 -7.05 43.23 -8.93
N SER A 46 -7.34 43.22 -7.63
CA SER A 46 -6.36 42.91 -6.58
C SER A 46 -7.01 42.43 -5.29
N LYS A 47 -6.21 41.85 -4.39
CA LYS A 47 -6.67 41.46 -3.03
C LYS A 47 -7.05 42.66 -2.17
N LYS A 48 -6.37 43.81 -2.33
CA LYS A 48 -6.71 45.03 -1.60
C LYS A 48 -8.07 45.57 -2.08
N ALA A 49 -8.30 45.59 -3.38
CA ALA A 49 -9.61 45.92 -3.94
C ALA A 49 -10.71 44.97 -3.45
N LEU A 50 -10.41 43.69 -3.21
CA LEU A 50 -11.33 42.76 -2.55
C LEU A 50 -11.62 43.12 -1.09
N GLU A 51 -10.59 43.46 -0.30
CA GLU A 51 -10.79 43.94 1.08
C GLU A 51 -11.72 45.18 1.10
N ASP A 52 -11.48 46.16 0.22
CA ASP A 52 -12.26 47.40 0.14
C ASP A 52 -13.69 47.15 -0.36
N HIS A 53 -13.86 46.25 -1.35
CA HIS A 53 -15.19 45.85 -1.84
C HIS A 53 -16.01 45.16 -0.76
N VAL A 54 -15.40 44.28 0.04
CA VAL A 54 -16.10 43.57 1.11
C VAL A 54 -16.57 44.55 2.20
N ASP A 55 -15.76 45.55 2.52
CA ASP A 55 -16.14 46.60 3.46
C ASP A 55 -17.31 47.44 2.90
N LEU A 56 -17.15 48.00 1.69
CA LEU A 56 -18.10 48.96 1.11
C LEU A 56 -19.42 48.34 0.62
N VAL A 57 -19.39 47.11 0.10
CA VAL A 57 -20.55 46.47 -0.54
C VAL A 57 -21.21 45.45 0.37
N HIS A 58 -20.44 44.81 1.26
CA HIS A 58 -20.95 43.80 2.18
C HIS A 58 -21.00 44.27 3.63
N ASN A 59 -20.55 45.49 3.94
CA ASN A 59 -20.51 46.06 5.29
C ASN A 59 -19.77 45.15 6.28
N ILE A 60 -18.69 44.51 5.82
CA ILE A 60 -17.85 43.64 6.64
C ILE A 60 -16.49 44.32 6.83
N ILE A 61 -16.25 44.81 8.03
CA ILE A 61 -15.00 45.48 8.39
C ILE A 61 -13.87 44.44 8.50
N ILE A 62 -12.78 44.70 7.78
CA ILE A 62 -11.59 43.85 7.83
C ILE A 62 -10.69 44.31 8.98
N GLU A 63 -10.81 43.63 10.12
CA GLU A 63 -10.07 43.95 11.34
C GLU A 63 -8.63 43.43 11.27
N LYS A 64 -7.69 44.28 11.73
CA LYS A 64 -6.25 44.02 11.71
C LYS A 64 -5.63 44.34 13.07
N ASP A 65 -4.86 43.40 13.59
CA ASP A 65 -4.16 43.51 14.87
C ASP A 65 -2.65 43.35 14.66
N THR A 66 -1.83 44.05 15.44
CA THR A 66 -0.37 43.94 15.41
C THR A 66 0.14 43.35 16.71
N HIS A 67 0.96 42.30 16.61
CA HIS A 67 1.56 41.62 17.75
C HIS A 67 3.09 41.60 17.61
N ASN A 68 3.79 41.75 18.73
CA ASN A 68 5.25 41.71 18.77
C ASN A 68 5.70 40.57 19.69
N PHE A 69 6.72 39.84 19.26
CA PHE A 69 7.29 38.70 19.97
C PHE A 69 8.82 38.85 19.99
N ASN A 70 9.43 38.41 21.08
CA ASN A 70 10.88 38.46 21.24
C ASN A 70 11.58 37.36 20.45
N THR A 71 10.89 36.23 20.23
CA THR A 71 11.43 35.06 19.54
C THR A 71 10.44 34.49 18.53
N LEU A 72 10.95 33.69 17.59
CA LEU A 72 10.13 32.94 16.65
C LEU A 72 9.29 31.85 17.35
N GLU A 73 9.81 31.29 18.43
CA GLU A 73 9.16 30.28 19.26
C GLU A 73 7.89 30.84 19.94
N ASP A 74 7.98 32.04 20.52
CA ASP A 74 6.83 32.73 21.11
C ASP A 74 5.73 32.96 20.08
N PHE A 75 6.11 33.39 18.87
CA PHE A 75 5.18 33.53 17.75
C PHE A 75 4.51 32.20 17.39
N LYS A 76 5.25 31.09 17.31
CA LYS A 76 4.69 29.77 16.98
C LYS A 76 3.64 29.34 18.01
N LEU A 77 3.94 29.50 19.30
CA LEU A 77 3.03 29.16 20.39
C LEU A 77 1.76 30.02 20.38
N TRP A 78 1.92 31.32 20.19
CA TRP A 78 0.78 32.24 20.03
C TRP A 78 -0.06 31.89 18.80
N LYS A 79 0.58 31.57 17.67
CA LYS A 79 -0.10 31.17 16.44
C LYS A 79 -0.96 29.92 16.67
N GLU A 80 -0.44 28.89 17.34
CA GLU A 80 -1.21 27.69 17.67
C GLU A 80 -2.44 28.02 18.54
N THR A 81 -2.28 28.92 19.50
CA THR A 81 -3.36 29.38 20.37
C THR A 81 -4.47 30.07 19.56
N ILE A 82 -4.11 30.99 18.66
CA ILE A 82 -5.06 31.67 17.77
C ILE A 82 -5.75 30.66 16.84
N GLU A 83 -5.02 29.72 16.25
CA GLU A 83 -5.58 28.72 15.34
C GLU A 83 -6.62 27.81 16.02
N LYS A 84 -6.40 27.47 17.30
CA LYS A 84 -7.36 26.73 18.14
C LYS A 84 -8.58 27.58 18.48
N GLN A 85 -8.40 28.85 18.83
CA GLN A 85 -9.50 29.76 19.17
C GLN A 85 -10.40 30.03 17.95
N THR A 86 -9.82 30.34 16.79
CA THR A 86 -10.58 30.70 15.59
C THR A 86 -10.99 29.49 14.73
N THR A 87 -10.55 28.28 15.09
CA THR A 87 -10.78 27.05 14.32
C THR A 87 -10.38 27.23 12.85
N SER A 88 -9.20 27.83 12.65
CA SER A 88 -8.67 28.12 11.33
C SER A 88 -7.16 27.99 11.33
N LEU A 89 -6.59 27.29 10.36
CA LEU A 89 -5.14 27.21 10.19
C LEU A 89 -4.61 28.31 9.26
N TYR A 90 -3.40 28.78 9.54
CA TYR A 90 -2.60 29.72 8.75
C TYR A 90 -1.39 29.01 8.15
N VAL A 91 -1.41 28.85 6.83
CA VAL A 91 -0.44 28.05 6.07
C VAL A 91 0.44 28.95 5.22
N LYS A 92 1.73 28.68 5.23
CA LYS A 92 2.72 29.35 4.41
C LYS A 92 2.74 28.75 3.00
N ASN A 93 2.35 29.54 1.99
CA ASN A 93 2.30 29.08 0.59
C ASN A 93 3.50 29.54 -0.25
N THR A 94 4.36 30.40 0.30
CA THR A 94 5.50 30.99 -0.41
C THR A 94 6.73 31.03 0.50
N GLY A 95 7.94 31.00 -0.09
CA GLY A 95 9.20 31.17 0.65
C GLY A 95 9.30 32.50 1.40
N LYS A 96 10.28 32.61 2.32
CA LYS A 96 10.62 33.89 2.96
C LYS A 96 11.14 34.85 1.88
N LYS A 97 10.82 36.12 2.02
CA LYS A 97 11.37 37.19 1.17
C LYS A 97 12.31 38.03 2.02
N SER A 98 13.49 38.35 1.49
CA SER A 98 14.39 39.30 2.13
C SER A 98 13.79 40.70 2.04
N ASP A 99 13.87 41.43 3.13
CA ASP A 99 13.52 42.84 3.19
C ASP A 99 14.74 43.72 2.89
N LYS A 100 14.49 44.96 2.49
CA LYS A 100 15.53 45.97 2.16
C LYS A 100 16.42 46.29 3.36
N THR A 101 15.93 46.08 4.57
CA THR A 101 16.63 46.31 5.85
C THR A 101 17.49 45.12 6.28
N GLY A 102 17.49 44.00 5.56
CA GLY A 102 18.18 42.76 5.95
C GLY A 102 17.31 41.77 6.72
N GLY A 103 16.11 42.17 7.16
CA GLY A 103 15.13 41.27 7.78
C GLY A 103 14.45 40.33 6.78
N THR A 104 13.51 39.50 7.26
CA THR A 104 12.72 38.60 6.40
C THR A 104 11.22 38.78 6.60
N ILE A 105 10.47 38.60 5.51
CA ILE A 105 9.00 38.66 5.51
C ILE A 105 8.43 37.31 5.08
N ALA A 106 7.50 36.79 5.86
CA ALA A 106 6.72 35.60 5.56
C ALA A 106 5.21 35.90 5.58
N TYR A 107 4.47 35.28 4.67
CA TYR A 107 3.01 35.38 4.61
C TYR A 107 2.39 34.02 4.90
N PHE A 108 1.48 34.00 5.86
CA PHE A 108 0.63 32.85 6.16
C PHE A 108 -0.80 33.21 5.82
N TYR A 109 -1.47 32.37 5.06
CA TYR A 109 -2.87 32.59 4.65
C TYR A 109 -3.75 31.55 5.30
N CYS A 110 -5.02 31.89 5.55
CA CYS A 110 -6.01 30.89 5.94
C CYS A 110 -5.93 29.64 5.03
N HIS A 111 -5.93 28.44 5.60
CA HIS A 111 -5.82 27.17 4.86
C HIS A 111 -6.95 26.99 3.83
N ARG A 112 -8.10 27.63 4.07
CA ARG A 112 -9.26 27.70 3.18
C ARG A 112 -9.03 28.60 1.95
N ASN A 113 -8.09 29.55 2.04
CA ASN A 113 -7.79 30.51 0.98
C ASN A 113 -7.21 29.84 -0.28
N GLY A 114 -7.73 30.23 -1.44
CA GLY A 114 -7.25 29.85 -2.76
C GLY A 114 -8.21 28.95 -3.52
N TYR A 115 -7.72 28.45 -4.65
CA TYR A 115 -8.43 27.56 -5.56
C TYR A 115 -7.88 26.15 -5.49
N TYR A 116 -8.77 25.17 -5.55
CA TYR A 116 -8.40 23.78 -5.67
C TYR A 116 -7.85 23.51 -7.08
N ASN A 117 -6.63 22.99 -7.15
CA ASN A 117 -6.04 22.52 -8.40
C ASN A 117 -5.95 20.99 -8.35
N THR A 118 -6.50 20.31 -9.35
CA THR A 118 -6.32 18.86 -9.49
C THR A 118 -4.91 18.56 -9.97
N THR A 119 -4.18 17.70 -9.27
CA THR A 119 -2.89 17.15 -9.71
C THR A 119 -3.03 15.65 -9.98
N GLY A 120 -2.49 15.17 -11.12
CA GLY A 120 -2.51 13.77 -11.55
C GLY A 120 -3.64 13.38 -12.54
N ASP A 121 -3.67 12.11 -12.97
CA ASP A 121 -4.54 11.55 -14.04
C ASP A 121 -6.04 11.47 -13.70
N LYS A 122 -6.51 12.16 -12.65
CA LYS A 122 -7.92 12.15 -12.18
C LYS A 122 -8.52 10.74 -11.93
N LYS A 123 -7.69 9.71 -11.72
CA LYS A 123 -8.12 8.32 -11.46
C LYS A 123 -8.87 8.13 -10.13
N ARG A 124 -8.80 9.10 -9.20
CA ARG A 124 -9.44 9.03 -7.88
C ARG A 124 -10.56 10.07 -7.77
N ASN A 125 -11.71 9.63 -7.27
CA ASN A 125 -12.82 10.52 -6.95
C ASN A 125 -12.45 11.48 -5.81
N MET A 126 -13.04 12.68 -5.85
CA MET A 126 -12.93 13.65 -4.76
C MET A 126 -13.51 13.06 -3.47
N LYS A 127 -12.88 13.38 -2.33
CA LYS A 127 -13.42 13.00 -1.02
C LYS A 127 -14.79 13.66 -0.83
N MET A 128 -15.70 12.99 -0.11
CA MET A 128 -17.02 13.55 0.25
C MET A 128 -16.92 14.92 0.93
N ALA A 129 -15.88 15.14 1.76
CA ALA A 129 -15.62 16.41 2.42
C ALA A 129 -15.16 17.54 1.48
N GLY A 130 -14.97 17.25 0.19
CA GLY A 130 -14.53 18.19 -0.82
C GLY A 130 -13.09 18.66 -0.62
N SER A 131 -12.78 19.82 -1.22
CA SER A 131 -11.48 20.47 -1.07
C SER A 131 -11.40 21.29 0.21
N ASN A 132 -10.19 21.35 0.78
CA ASN A 132 -9.86 22.35 1.78
C ASN A 132 -10.01 23.78 1.25
N LYS A 133 -9.91 23.99 -0.08
CA LYS A 133 -9.97 25.31 -0.71
C LYS A 133 -11.42 25.72 -0.99
N ILE A 134 -11.76 26.96 -0.65
CA ILE A 134 -13.10 27.54 -0.89
C ILE A 134 -13.32 27.98 -2.33
N ASN A 135 -12.33 27.75 -3.21
CA ASN A 135 -12.34 28.23 -4.60
C ASN A 135 -12.56 29.73 -4.69
N GLY A 136 -11.80 30.45 -3.86
CA GLY A 136 -11.82 31.89 -3.81
C GLY A 136 -10.91 32.44 -2.73
N ASN A 137 -11.08 33.71 -2.39
CA ASN A 137 -10.12 34.43 -1.57
C ASN A 137 -10.68 34.75 -0.19
N CYS A 138 -10.00 34.23 0.82
CA CYS A 138 -10.23 34.61 2.21
C CYS A 138 -9.21 35.69 2.59
N PRO A 139 -9.66 36.86 3.11
CA PRO A 139 -8.75 37.96 3.45
C PRO A 139 -7.88 37.66 4.69
N SER A 140 -8.31 36.74 5.54
CA SER A 140 -7.58 36.34 6.74
C SER A 140 -6.18 35.79 6.42
N LYS A 141 -5.18 36.43 7.05
CA LYS A 141 -3.75 36.20 6.82
C LYS A 141 -2.92 36.77 7.97
N MET A 142 -1.72 36.22 8.16
CA MET A 142 -0.66 36.77 9.00
C MET A 142 0.51 37.20 8.11
N LYS A 143 0.92 38.46 8.24
CA LYS A 143 2.18 38.95 7.67
C LYS A 143 3.19 39.05 8.80
N VAL A 144 4.22 38.24 8.72
CA VAL A 144 5.23 38.05 9.76
C VAL A 144 6.53 38.69 9.28
N TYR A 145 7.02 39.67 10.02
CA TYR A 145 8.31 40.31 9.84
C TYR A 145 9.26 39.83 10.93
N GLU A 146 10.45 39.40 10.54
CA GLU A 146 11.53 38.97 11.42
C GLU A 146 12.73 39.88 11.14
N ASP A 147 13.19 40.61 12.16
CA ASP A 147 14.32 41.52 12.03
C ASP A 147 15.68 40.79 12.15
N ILE A 148 16.77 41.55 12.08
CA ILE A 148 18.14 41.02 12.21
C ILE A 148 18.42 40.52 13.64
N GLU A 149 17.72 41.07 14.63
CA GLU A 149 17.82 40.68 16.05
C GLU A 149 16.91 39.49 16.40
N SER A 150 16.27 38.87 15.40
CA SER A 150 15.31 37.77 15.56
C SER A 150 14.02 38.12 16.30
N LYS A 151 13.69 39.41 16.46
CA LYS A 151 12.38 39.84 16.95
C LYS A 151 11.35 39.71 15.84
N VAL A 152 10.13 39.36 16.23
CA VAL A 152 9.05 39.03 15.29
C VAL A 152 7.87 39.98 15.47
N THR A 153 7.51 40.69 14.42
CA THR A 153 6.29 41.51 14.35
C THR A 153 5.28 40.85 13.41
N VAL A 154 4.04 40.71 13.87
CA VAL A 154 2.96 40.05 13.12
C VAL A 154 1.79 41.01 12.93
N GLU A 155 1.47 41.30 11.68
CA GLU A 155 0.20 41.92 11.30
C GLU A 155 -0.82 40.81 10.98
N LEU A 156 -1.79 40.60 11.86
CA LEU A 156 -2.87 39.63 11.72
C LEU A 156 -4.11 40.32 11.14
N THR A 157 -4.60 39.85 9.99
CA THR A 157 -5.97 40.12 9.53
C THR A 157 -6.85 38.97 10.00
N LYS A 158 -7.73 39.21 10.98
CA LYS A 158 -8.52 38.14 11.62
C LYS A 158 -9.87 37.87 10.95
N THR A 159 -10.40 38.81 10.17
CA THR A 159 -11.70 38.65 9.51
C THR A 159 -11.65 37.57 8.41
N HIS A 160 -12.51 36.56 8.52
CA HIS A 160 -12.72 35.53 7.51
C HIS A 160 -13.96 35.85 6.66
N VAL A 161 -13.86 35.66 5.35
CA VAL A 161 -14.93 35.97 4.40
C VAL A 161 -15.12 34.83 3.41
N GLY A 162 -16.38 34.44 3.18
CA GLY A 162 -16.74 33.37 2.25
C GLY A 162 -16.65 31.95 2.80
N HIS A 163 -16.38 31.78 4.10
CA HIS A 163 -16.52 30.48 4.77
C HIS A 163 -16.76 30.64 6.28
N GLY A 164 -17.51 29.70 6.86
CA GLY A 164 -17.67 29.58 8.30
C GLY A 164 -16.59 28.72 8.96
N ILE A 165 -16.77 28.50 10.25
CA ILE A 165 -15.99 27.55 11.04
C ILE A 165 -16.36 26.12 10.60
N ASN A 166 -15.35 25.29 10.32
CA ASN A 166 -15.57 23.88 10.01
C ASN A 166 -14.49 23.04 10.69
N LEU A 167 -14.86 22.41 11.81
CA LEU A 167 -13.97 21.55 12.58
C LEU A 167 -13.39 20.41 11.74
N GLY A 168 -14.15 19.80 10.83
CA GLY A 168 -13.68 18.68 10.01
C GLY A 168 -12.56 19.02 9.02
N GLN A 169 -12.36 20.32 8.72
CA GLN A 169 -11.27 20.81 7.84
C GLN A 169 -9.98 21.12 8.62
N MET A 170 -10.04 21.09 9.96
CA MET A 170 -8.85 21.16 10.80
C MET A 170 -8.05 19.85 10.69
N LYS A 171 -6.74 19.95 10.92
CA LYS A 171 -5.85 18.79 10.97
C LYS A 171 -5.87 18.18 12.36
N ILE A 172 -5.76 16.85 12.41
CA ILE A 172 -5.36 16.14 13.63
C ILE A 172 -3.89 16.50 13.87
N THR A 173 -3.57 16.95 15.08
CA THR A 173 -2.23 17.38 15.48
C THR A 173 -1.28 16.19 15.60
N SER A 174 0.03 16.43 15.49
CA SER A 174 1.03 15.36 15.63
C SER A 174 0.95 14.67 16.99
N VAL A 175 0.71 15.43 18.07
CA VAL A 175 0.59 14.90 19.43
C VAL A 175 -0.61 13.95 19.56
N GLU A 176 -1.77 14.32 19.00
CA GLU A 176 -2.95 13.45 18.99
C GLU A 176 -2.71 12.18 18.17
N LYS A 177 -2.01 12.29 17.03
CA LYS A 177 -1.65 11.12 16.21
C LYS A 177 -0.69 10.18 16.93
N GLU A 178 0.30 10.72 17.64
CA GLU A 178 1.25 9.95 18.45
C GLU A 178 0.54 9.21 19.59
N ASP A 179 -0.44 9.83 20.26
CA ASP A 179 -1.25 9.15 21.27
C ASP A 179 -2.04 7.98 20.70
N ILE A 180 -2.69 8.18 19.55
CA ILE A 180 -3.41 7.10 18.83
C ILE A 180 -2.45 5.98 18.42
N ALA A 181 -1.27 6.32 17.89
CA ALA A 181 -0.26 5.35 17.49
C ALA A 181 0.18 4.47 18.67
N ARG A 182 0.44 5.08 19.83
CA ARG A 182 0.78 4.37 21.07
C ARG A 182 -0.32 3.42 21.53
N LYS A 183 -1.59 3.83 21.43
CA LYS A 183 -2.74 2.96 21.75
C LYS A 183 -2.81 1.77 20.78
N LEU A 184 -2.49 1.98 19.51
CA LEU A 184 -2.43 0.91 18.50
C LEU A 184 -1.27 -0.07 18.74
N GLU A 185 -0.09 0.40 19.15
CA GLU A 185 1.06 -0.42 19.53
C GLU A 185 0.74 -1.35 20.71
N ASN A 186 -0.01 -0.85 21.68
CA ASN A 186 -0.52 -1.62 22.82
C ASN A 186 -1.68 -2.58 22.44
N LYS A 187 -1.94 -2.79 21.15
CA LYS A 187 -2.97 -3.69 20.62
C LYS A 187 -4.39 -3.34 21.08
N ILE A 188 -4.65 -2.09 21.45
CA ILE A 188 -5.99 -1.64 21.81
C ILE A 188 -6.87 -1.66 20.53
N PRO A 189 -8.05 -2.29 20.57
CA PRO A 189 -8.94 -2.33 19.41
C PRO A 189 -9.34 -0.94 18.92
N ILE A 190 -9.45 -0.75 17.60
CA ILE A 190 -9.80 0.53 16.98
C ILE A 190 -11.12 1.11 17.54
N GLU A 191 -12.10 0.26 17.82
CA GLU A 191 -13.38 0.71 18.40
C GLU A 191 -13.21 1.29 19.79
N ALA A 192 -12.40 0.66 20.64
CA ALA A 192 -12.12 1.16 21.98
C ALA A 192 -11.40 2.52 21.93
N ILE A 193 -10.48 2.70 20.96
CA ILE A 193 -9.80 3.99 20.74
C ILE A 193 -10.81 5.07 20.31
N LEU A 194 -11.76 4.73 19.44
CA LEU A 194 -12.80 5.67 19.00
C LEU A 194 -13.72 6.07 20.13
N ASP A 195 -14.15 5.11 20.94
CA ASP A 195 -15.06 5.36 22.05
C ASP A 195 -14.37 6.19 23.13
N ASP A 196 -13.11 5.90 23.46
CA ASP A 196 -12.30 6.69 24.39
C ASP A 196 -12.19 8.16 23.93
N ILE A 197 -11.84 8.38 22.66
CA ILE A 197 -11.76 9.73 22.08
C ILE A 197 -13.12 10.42 22.07
N ARG A 198 -14.22 9.72 21.78
CA ARG A 198 -15.55 10.34 21.75
C ARG A 198 -16.08 10.66 23.15
N ASN A 199 -15.72 9.85 24.13
CA ASN A 199 -16.12 10.04 25.52
C ASN A 199 -15.26 11.10 26.23
N SER A 200 -14.13 11.50 25.66
CA SER A 200 -13.30 12.60 26.18
C SER A 200 -13.87 13.99 25.90
N VAL A 201 -15.02 14.10 25.22
CA VAL A 201 -15.69 15.39 24.99
C VAL A 201 -16.10 15.98 26.34
N ASN A 202 -15.53 17.13 26.66
CA ASN A 202 -15.92 17.93 27.82
C ASN A 202 -16.92 19.03 27.37
N GLU A 203 -16.49 20.30 27.35
CA GLU A 203 -17.33 21.45 27.06
C GLU A 203 -17.31 21.88 25.58
N LYS A 204 -16.26 21.51 24.84
CA LYS A 204 -16.07 21.94 23.45
C LYS A 204 -15.72 20.78 22.53
N LEU A 205 -16.49 20.67 21.44
CA LEU A 205 -16.18 19.72 20.37
C LEU A 205 -14.95 20.18 19.58
N GLU A 206 -13.90 19.36 19.58
CA GLU A 206 -12.67 19.56 18.82
C GLU A 206 -12.52 18.61 17.62
N ARG A 207 -11.52 18.85 16.76
CA ARG A 207 -11.27 18.03 15.56
C ARG A 207 -11.05 16.54 15.88
N ILE A 208 -10.36 16.23 16.97
CA ILE A 208 -10.04 14.85 17.36
C ILE A 208 -11.30 14.01 17.60
N HIS A 209 -12.35 14.61 18.13
CA HIS A 209 -13.64 13.95 18.39
C HIS A 209 -14.39 13.56 17.09
N LEU A 210 -14.02 14.16 15.95
CA LEU A 210 -14.57 13.85 14.62
C LEU A 210 -13.72 12.81 13.88
N ILE A 211 -12.81 12.12 14.56
CA ILE A 211 -11.97 11.09 13.95
C ILE A 211 -12.81 9.89 13.47
N THR A 212 -12.44 9.35 12.32
CA THR A 212 -13.09 8.18 11.72
C THR A 212 -12.22 6.93 11.88
N ARG A 213 -12.83 5.73 11.73
CA ARG A 213 -12.07 4.48 11.60
C ARG A 213 -10.99 4.56 10.52
N GLN A 214 -11.28 5.25 9.41
CA GLN A 214 -10.32 5.40 8.32
C GLN A 214 -9.15 6.32 8.71
N ASP A 215 -9.38 7.36 9.50
CA ASP A 215 -8.31 8.21 10.02
C ASP A 215 -7.36 7.41 10.92
N ILE A 216 -7.89 6.58 11.82
CA ILE A 216 -7.06 5.70 12.67
C ILE A 216 -6.28 4.68 11.82
N LYS A 217 -6.89 4.12 10.77
CA LYS A 217 -6.16 3.25 9.82
C LYS A 217 -5.06 4.00 9.09
N ASN A 218 -5.31 5.25 8.69
CA ASN A 218 -4.30 6.08 8.04
C ASN A 218 -3.17 6.43 9.00
N ILE A 219 -3.47 6.75 10.27
CA ILE A 219 -2.49 6.99 11.33
C ILE A 219 -1.68 5.73 11.60
N LYS A 220 -2.35 4.57 11.68
CA LYS A 220 -1.67 3.27 11.74
C LYS A 220 -0.69 3.17 10.58
N VAL A 221 -1.10 3.34 9.33
CA VAL A 221 -0.16 3.28 8.21
C VAL A 221 0.96 4.33 8.36
N GLU A 222 0.66 5.58 8.67
CA GLU A 222 1.62 6.69 8.80
C GLU A 222 2.70 6.44 9.86
N TYR A 223 2.33 5.90 11.03
CA TYR A 223 3.23 5.66 12.15
C TYR A 223 3.78 4.22 12.19
N THR A 224 3.07 3.27 11.57
CA THR A 224 3.52 1.88 11.35
C THR A 224 4.38 1.75 10.08
N VAL A 225 4.65 2.82 9.31
CA VAL A 225 5.79 2.85 8.36
C VAL A 225 7.12 2.54 9.09
N SER A 226 7.12 2.58 10.43
CA SER A 226 8.26 2.18 11.27
C SER A 226 8.11 0.87 12.06
N SER A 227 7.11 0.00 11.81
CA SER A 227 7.13 -1.35 12.42
C SER A 227 6.35 -2.47 11.68
N ASP A 228 6.96 -3.66 11.70
CA ASP A 228 6.49 -5.01 11.31
C ASP A 228 6.58 -5.47 9.84
N GLY A 229 7.56 -4.98 9.05
CA GLY A 229 7.97 -5.71 7.84
C GLY A 229 8.83 -4.97 6.82
N ILE A 230 8.89 -3.64 6.89
CA ILE A 230 9.71 -2.82 5.99
C ILE A 230 10.80 -2.15 6.84
N LEU A 231 11.96 -2.80 6.93
CA LEU A 231 13.14 -2.38 7.70
C LEU A 231 14.11 -1.50 6.88
N ASP A 232 13.79 -1.30 5.60
CA ASP A 232 14.55 -0.45 4.69
C ASP A 232 13.66 0.00 3.51
N THR A 233 14.01 1.11 2.87
CA THR A 233 13.39 1.55 1.61
C THR A 233 13.70 0.61 0.44
N ASN A 234 14.76 -0.19 0.53
CA ASN A 234 15.08 -1.26 -0.40
C ASN A 234 14.54 -2.60 0.12
N ASP A 235 13.60 -3.21 -0.62
CA ASP A 235 12.92 -4.43 -0.21
C ASP A 235 13.87 -5.61 0.05
N VAL A 236 14.95 -5.73 -0.72
CA VAL A 236 15.96 -6.79 -0.54
C VAL A 236 16.68 -6.60 0.79
N VAL A 237 17.16 -5.38 1.06
CA VAL A 237 17.84 -5.03 2.32
C VAL A 237 16.89 -5.19 3.51
N SER A 238 15.63 -4.80 3.33
CA SER A 238 14.58 -4.97 4.33
C SER A 238 14.38 -6.44 4.69
N LEU A 239 14.30 -7.31 3.68
CA LEU A 239 14.16 -8.77 3.85
C LEU A 239 15.37 -9.36 4.56
N THR A 240 16.60 -9.02 4.15
CA THR A 240 17.82 -9.52 4.79
C THR A 240 17.85 -9.16 6.27
N LYS A 241 17.58 -7.89 6.61
CA LYS A 241 17.47 -7.42 8.01
C LYS A 241 16.39 -8.17 8.79
N TRP A 242 15.26 -8.48 8.15
CA TRP A 242 14.16 -9.20 8.80
C TRP A 242 14.54 -10.65 9.10
N VAL A 243 15.18 -11.33 8.15
CA VAL A 243 15.67 -12.70 8.35
C VAL A 243 16.76 -12.75 9.42
N GLU A 244 17.71 -11.82 9.41
CA GLU A 244 18.77 -11.74 10.43
C GLU A 244 18.19 -11.50 11.84
N GLY A 245 17.20 -10.61 11.96
CA GLY A 245 16.50 -10.35 13.22
C GLY A 245 15.75 -11.56 13.76
N LEU A 246 15.29 -12.47 12.89
CA LEU A 246 14.65 -13.72 13.28
C LEU A 246 15.64 -14.84 13.60
N ARG A 247 16.72 -14.96 12.84
CA ARG A 247 17.76 -16.00 13.01
C ARG A 247 18.41 -15.97 14.39
N ASN A 248 18.51 -14.79 15.00
CA ASN A 248 19.12 -14.62 16.31
C ASN A 248 18.20 -15.03 17.48
N ARG A 249 16.96 -15.46 17.21
CA ARG A 249 16.02 -15.91 18.23
C ARG A 249 16.12 -17.42 18.46
N GLU A 250 15.93 -17.85 19.70
CA GLU A 250 15.88 -19.27 20.05
C GLU A 250 14.70 -19.99 19.38
N ASP A 251 13.58 -19.30 19.20
CA ASP A 251 12.37 -19.77 18.52
C ASP A 251 12.34 -19.43 17.02
N SER A 252 13.51 -19.20 16.41
CA SER A 252 13.61 -18.77 15.02
C SER A 252 12.78 -19.66 14.08
N PRO A 253 11.84 -19.06 13.33
CA PRO A 253 11.08 -19.80 12.34
C PRO A 253 11.89 -20.02 11.06
N VAL A 254 13.06 -19.39 10.89
CA VAL A 254 13.88 -19.51 9.68
C VAL A 254 14.73 -20.78 9.75
N VAL A 255 14.43 -21.74 8.86
CA VAL A 255 15.11 -23.04 8.76
C VAL A 255 16.29 -23.00 7.80
N LEU A 256 16.15 -22.27 6.69
CA LEU A 256 17.19 -22.07 5.69
C LEU A 256 16.99 -20.69 5.05
N PHE A 257 18.08 -19.97 4.79
CA PHE A 257 18.01 -18.75 3.99
C PHE A 257 19.29 -18.53 3.20
N LYS A 258 19.13 -18.58 1.87
CA LYS A 258 20.11 -18.27 0.84
C LYS A 258 19.65 -16.98 0.16
N ASP A 259 20.41 -15.91 0.36
CA ASP A 259 20.10 -14.61 -0.22
C ASP A 259 20.59 -14.49 -1.67
N GLN A 260 20.01 -13.54 -2.41
CA GLN A 260 20.52 -13.14 -3.72
C GLN A 260 21.86 -12.43 -3.55
N ASN A 261 22.74 -12.58 -4.54
CA ASN A 261 24.13 -12.12 -4.55
C ASN A 261 25.09 -12.88 -3.63
N ILE A 262 24.64 -13.98 -3.00
CA ILE A 262 25.51 -14.90 -2.25
C ILE A 262 25.75 -16.14 -3.11
N PHE A 263 27.02 -16.44 -3.37
CA PHE A 263 27.48 -17.71 -3.93
C PHE A 263 28.37 -18.42 -2.92
N ASP A 264 27.95 -19.61 -2.50
CA ASP A 264 28.67 -20.45 -1.53
C ASP A 264 28.34 -21.92 -1.86
N GLU A 265 29.29 -22.62 -2.49
CA GLU A 265 29.09 -24.00 -2.94
C GLU A 265 29.10 -25.00 -1.77
N ASP A 266 29.75 -24.65 -0.65
CA ASP A 266 29.82 -25.52 0.53
C ASP A 266 28.50 -25.49 1.32
N LEU A 267 27.89 -24.30 1.45
CA LEU A 267 26.61 -24.13 2.14
C LEU A 267 25.40 -24.39 1.23
N TYR A 268 25.49 -24.01 -0.05
CA TYR A 268 24.39 -24.07 -1.01
C TYR A 268 24.82 -24.73 -2.33
N PRO A 269 25.22 -26.02 -2.30
CA PRO A 269 25.74 -26.71 -3.48
C PRO A 269 24.77 -26.67 -4.67
N GLY A 270 25.28 -26.26 -5.83
CA GLY A 270 24.53 -26.11 -7.07
C GLY A 270 23.61 -24.87 -7.18
N MET A 271 23.64 -23.97 -6.19
CA MET A 271 22.90 -22.70 -6.22
C MET A 271 23.79 -21.57 -6.74
N LYS A 272 23.25 -20.74 -7.63
CA LYS A 272 23.95 -19.58 -8.20
C LYS A 272 23.78 -18.34 -7.34
N ALA A 273 24.56 -17.28 -7.62
CA ALA A 273 24.49 -16.03 -6.87
C ALA A 273 23.08 -15.40 -6.93
N GLU A 274 22.42 -15.43 -8.08
CA GLU A 274 21.09 -14.86 -8.32
C GLU A 274 19.93 -15.65 -7.72
N ASP A 275 20.16 -16.92 -7.36
CA ASP A 275 19.12 -17.78 -6.80
C ASP A 275 18.70 -17.28 -5.41
N PHE A 276 17.45 -17.50 -5.02
CA PHE A 276 16.91 -17.14 -3.72
C PHE A 276 16.25 -18.37 -3.13
N LEU A 277 16.48 -18.65 -1.84
CA LEU A 277 15.79 -19.74 -1.16
C LEU A 277 15.59 -19.40 0.31
N LEU A 278 14.34 -19.39 0.75
CA LEU A 278 13.95 -19.16 2.14
C LEU A 278 12.99 -20.27 2.58
N VAL A 279 13.33 -20.96 3.67
CA VAL A 279 12.48 -22.00 4.27
C VAL A 279 12.09 -21.56 5.67
N ILE A 280 10.79 -21.55 5.94
CA ILE A 280 10.22 -21.10 7.21
C ILE A 280 9.35 -22.19 7.82
N MET A 281 9.62 -22.49 9.09
CA MET A 281 8.84 -23.36 9.97
C MET A 281 8.95 -22.85 11.41
N ASN A 282 7.85 -22.37 11.98
CA ASN A 282 7.80 -22.05 13.41
C ASN A 282 7.72 -23.31 14.29
N ALA A 283 7.75 -23.13 15.62
CA ALA A 283 7.71 -24.24 16.57
C ALA A 283 6.48 -25.15 16.39
N SER A 284 5.28 -24.57 16.32
CA SER A 284 4.03 -25.32 16.13
C SER A 284 4.03 -26.09 14.82
N GLN A 285 4.56 -25.52 13.74
CA GLN A 285 4.69 -26.18 12.44
C GLN A 285 5.66 -27.36 12.48
N LYS A 286 6.80 -27.21 13.18
CA LYS A 286 7.74 -28.32 13.42
C LYS A 286 7.06 -29.45 14.19
N ASP A 287 6.25 -29.13 15.20
CA ASP A 287 5.53 -30.12 16.00
C ASP A 287 4.46 -30.84 15.17
N MET A 288 3.64 -30.10 14.42
CA MET A 288 2.66 -30.68 13.50
C MET A 288 3.32 -31.64 12.49
N LEU A 289 4.48 -31.27 11.94
CA LEU A 289 5.22 -32.13 11.03
C LEU A 289 5.72 -33.41 11.71
N LYS A 290 6.17 -33.33 12.98
CA LYS A 290 6.61 -34.51 13.74
C LYS A 290 5.43 -35.45 14.07
N PHE A 291 4.29 -34.90 14.46
CA PHE A 291 3.11 -35.69 14.84
C PHE A 291 2.46 -36.36 13.63
N TYR A 292 2.26 -35.63 12.54
CA TYR A 292 1.42 -36.08 11.43
C TYR A 292 2.20 -36.40 10.13
N GLY A 293 3.49 -36.03 10.05
CA GLY A 293 4.30 -36.18 8.83
C GLY A 293 4.62 -37.62 8.42
N ASN A 294 4.29 -38.62 9.24
CA ASN A 294 4.50 -40.04 8.90
C ASN A 294 3.30 -40.68 8.17
N ASP A 295 2.13 -40.04 8.14
CA ASP A 295 0.97 -40.59 7.42
C ASP A 295 0.95 -40.09 5.97
N THR A 296 0.56 -38.83 5.78
CA THR A 296 0.36 -38.22 4.45
C THR A 296 0.98 -36.83 4.40
N ILE A 297 1.82 -36.59 3.39
CA ILE A 297 2.37 -35.27 3.08
C ILE A 297 1.93 -34.85 1.68
N CYS A 298 1.51 -33.59 1.56
CA CYS A 298 1.14 -32.98 0.30
C CYS A 298 2.06 -31.80 0.02
N LEU A 299 2.53 -31.67 -1.22
CA LEU A 299 3.36 -30.57 -1.69
C LEU A 299 2.67 -29.86 -2.87
N ASP A 300 2.66 -28.54 -2.82
CA ASP A 300 2.02 -27.72 -3.85
C ASP A 300 2.78 -26.41 -4.09
N PHE A 301 2.93 -26.03 -5.37
CA PHE A 301 3.45 -24.73 -5.77
C PHE A 301 2.31 -23.74 -6.05
N THR A 302 2.35 -22.61 -5.34
CA THR A 302 1.56 -21.43 -5.69
C THR A 302 2.41 -20.46 -6.52
N HIS A 303 2.13 -20.39 -7.82
CA HIS A 303 2.86 -19.55 -8.77
C HIS A 303 2.28 -18.15 -8.93
N GLY A 304 3.13 -17.19 -9.29
CA GLY A 304 2.69 -15.86 -9.75
C GLY A 304 2.06 -14.99 -8.68
N MET A 305 2.37 -15.24 -7.41
CA MET A 305 1.77 -14.57 -6.26
C MET A 305 2.41 -13.21 -5.92
N ASN A 306 3.52 -12.82 -6.57
CA ASN A 306 4.22 -11.58 -6.27
C ASN A 306 4.88 -10.95 -7.51
N ALA A 307 5.22 -9.66 -7.39
CA ALA A 307 5.86 -8.87 -8.43
C ALA A 307 7.34 -9.23 -8.68
N TYR A 308 7.95 -10.05 -7.81
CA TYR A 308 9.37 -10.42 -7.86
C TYR A 308 9.62 -11.77 -8.54
N GLY A 309 8.57 -12.49 -8.93
CA GLY A 309 8.68 -13.80 -9.58
C GLY A 309 9.14 -14.91 -8.65
N PHE A 310 8.90 -14.80 -7.33
CA PHE A 310 9.15 -15.90 -6.39
C PHE A 310 7.93 -16.82 -6.32
N ASP A 311 8.19 -18.11 -6.35
CA ASP A 311 7.20 -19.14 -6.13
C ASP A 311 7.20 -19.57 -4.66
N LEU A 312 6.02 -19.94 -4.17
CA LEU A 312 5.85 -20.48 -2.84
C LEU A 312 5.46 -21.95 -2.95
N ALA A 313 6.31 -22.84 -2.45
CA ALA A 313 5.97 -24.22 -2.18
C ALA A 313 5.47 -24.36 -0.74
N THR A 314 4.35 -25.07 -0.56
CA THR A 314 3.79 -25.37 0.76
C THR A 314 3.85 -26.87 1.02
N LEU A 315 4.40 -27.24 2.17
CA LEU A 315 4.36 -28.61 2.69
C LEU A 315 3.20 -28.71 3.67
N LEU A 316 2.23 -29.54 3.32
CA LEU A 316 1.02 -29.80 4.12
C LEU A 316 1.11 -31.19 4.74
N VAL A 317 0.67 -31.30 5.99
CA VAL A 317 0.37 -32.57 6.65
C VAL A 317 -1.13 -32.69 6.84
N LEU A 318 -1.64 -33.92 6.87
CA LEU A 318 -3.03 -34.19 7.23
C LEU A 318 -3.12 -34.57 8.70
N ASP A 319 -3.99 -33.90 9.45
CA ASP A 319 -4.27 -34.26 10.83
C ASP A 319 -5.16 -35.51 10.95
N ASP A 320 -5.54 -35.87 12.17
CA ASP A 320 -6.41 -37.01 12.48
C ASP A 320 -7.81 -36.89 11.87
N LYS A 321 -8.26 -35.68 11.53
CA LYS A 321 -9.53 -35.39 10.86
C LYS A 321 -9.38 -35.28 9.33
N ARG A 322 -8.18 -35.52 8.80
CA ARG A 322 -7.83 -35.32 7.38
C ARG A 322 -7.91 -33.86 6.93
N GLU A 323 -7.78 -32.90 7.85
CA GLU A 323 -7.64 -31.49 7.52
C GLU A 323 -6.18 -31.15 7.21
N GLY A 324 -5.95 -30.34 6.18
CA GLY A 324 -4.60 -29.97 5.75
C GLY A 324 -4.02 -28.84 6.59
N PHE A 325 -2.87 -29.06 7.20
CA PHE A 325 -2.13 -28.05 7.97
C PHE A 325 -0.80 -27.69 7.29
N PRO A 326 -0.50 -26.40 7.04
CA PRO A 326 0.76 -25.98 6.42
C PRO A 326 1.92 -26.05 7.41
N ALA A 327 2.71 -27.12 7.29
CA ALA A 327 3.82 -27.44 8.18
C ALA A 327 5.16 -26.85 7.74
N ALA A 328 5.31 -26.42 6.47
CA ALA A 328 6.46 -25.63 6.05
C ALA A 328 6.15 -24.77 4.82
N PHE A 329 6.86 -23.64 4.71
CA PHE A 329 6.82 -22.75 3.55
C PHE A 329 8.22 -22.64 2.94
N ILE A 330 8.29 -22.76 1.62
CA ILE A 330 9.54 -22.67 0.84
C ILE A 330 9.32 -21.59 -0.22
N LEU A 331 10.02 -20.46 -0.10
CA LEU A 331 10.02 -19.39 -1.09
C LEU A 331 11.30 -19.46 -1.92
N SER A 332 11.16 -19.47 -3.25
CA SER A 332 12.30 -19.50 -4.15
C SER A 332 11.98 -18.89 -5.51
N ASN A 333 13.00 -18.35 -6.19
CA ASN A 333 12.95 -18.04 -7.63
C ASN A 333 13.39 -19.22 -8.52
N ARG A 334 13.69 -20.38 -7.92
CA ARG A 334 14.16 -21.59 -8.62
C ARG A 334 13.41 -22.82 -8.11
N GLN A 335 12.79 -23.55 -9.02
CA GLN A 335 11.88 -24.66 -8.68
C GLN A 335 12.41 -26.06 -9.02
N ASP A 336 13.69 -26.16 -9.37
CA ASP A 336 14.26 -27.44 -9.78
C ASP A 336 14.55 -28.35 -8.58
N SER A 337 14.94 -29.59 -8.91
CA SER A 337 15.28 -30.59 -7.90
C SER A 337 16.46 -30.17 -7.00
N THR A 338 17.34 -29.27 -7.46
CA THR A 338 18.50 -28.80 -6.67
C THR A 338 18.05 -27.91 -5.52
N ALA A 339 17.25 -26.87 -5.80
CA ALA A 339 16.73 -25.97 -4.77
C ALA A 339 15.84 -26.72 -3.75
N LEU A 340 14.98 -27.61 -4.24
CA LEU A 340 14.10 -28.41 -3.38
C LEU A 340 14.86 -29.42 -2.50
N LYS A 341 15.95 -30.02 -3.00
CA LYS A 341 16.81 -30.91 -2.19
C LYS A 341 17.40 -30.17 -0.99
N LEU A 342 17.90 -28.94 -1.20
CA LEU A 342 18.43 -28.12 -0.12
C LEU A 342 17.35 -27.77 0.91
N ALA A 343 16.17 -27.36 0.43
CA ALA A 343 15.04 -27.05 1.30
C ALA A 343 14.64 -28.27 2.16
N PHE A 344 14.45 -29.43 1.52
CA PHE A 344 14.09 -30.67 2.21
C PHE A 344 15.18 -31.16 3.15
N ALA A 345 16.46 -31.04 2.79
CA ALA A 345 17.56 -31.41 3.68
C ALA A 345 17.57 -30.54 4.95
N ALA A 346 17.27 -29.24 4.82
CA ALA A 346 17.16 -28.34 5.97
C ALA A 346 15.95 -28.68 6.87
N ILE A 347 14.80 -29.03 6.27
CA ILE A 347 13.62 -29.53 7.00
C ILE A 347 13.95 -30.84 7.74
N LYS A 348 14.63 -31.78 7.06
CA LYS A 348 15.03 -33.08 7.64
C LYS A 348 15.90 -32.93 8.89
N LYS A 349 16.73 -31.89 8.99
CA LYS A 349 17.51 -31.63 10.22
C LYS A 349 16.65 -31.38 11.46
N HIS A 350 15.39 -30.99 11.27
CA HIS A 350 14.46 -30.62 12.34
C HIS A 350 13.35 -31.67 12.57
N THR A 351 13.36 -32.76 11.79
CA THR A 351 12.26 -33.74 11.73
C THR A 351 12.79 -35.14 11.49
N CYS A 352 12.08 -36.17 11.97
CA CYS A 352 12.31 -37.54 11.56
C CYS A 352 11.00 -38.10 10.99
N ILE A 353 10.78 -37.90 9.69
CA ILE A 353 9.54 -38.26 9.01
C ILE A 353 9.82 -39.24 7.88
N ALA A 354 8.91 -40.19 7.70
CA ALA A 354 8.86 -41.16 6.63
C ALA A 354 7.38 -41.37 6.25
N PRO A 355 6.81 -40.49 5.40
CA PRO A 355 5.39 -40.57 5.07
C PRO A 355 5.06 -41.84 4.30
N LYS A 356 3.92 -42.46 4.63
CA LYS A 356 3.34 -43.53 3.82
C LYS A 356 2.91 -43.01 2.46
N VAL A 357 2.30 -41.83 2.43
CA VAL A 357 1.77 -41.22 1.22
C VAL A 357 2.42 -39.86 0.98
N LEU A 358 2.97 -39.68 -0.23
CA LEU A 358 3.39 -38.38 -0.72
C LEU A 358 2.53 -37.97 -1.91
N MET A 359 1.82 -36.86 -1.80
CA MET A 359 1.08 -36.25 -2.89
C MET A 359 1.83 -35.03 -3.42
N THR A 360 2.09 -34.99 -4.72
CA THR A 360 2.74 -33.85 -5.40
C THR A 360 1.90 -33.39 -6.58
N ASP A 361 2.28 -32.27 -7.20
CA ASP A 361 1.83 -31.95 -8.55
C ASP A 361 2.38 -32.96 -9.60
N ASP A 362 2.08 -32.71 -10.87
CA ASP A 362 2.53 -33.50 -12.01
C ASP A 362 3.99 -33.21 -12.43
N THR A 363 4.72 -32.36 -11.69
CA THR A 363 6.14 -32.11 -11.92
C THR A 363 7.02 -33.09 -11.13
N GLU A 364 8.06 -33.59 -11.78
CA GLU A 364 8.99 -34.55 -11.15
C GLU A 364 9.94 -33.91 -10.14
N SER A 365 10.06 -32.59 -10.11
CA SER A 365 11.02 -31.87 -9.25
C SER A 365 10.82 -32.18 -7.77
N PHE A 366 9.58 -32.13 -7.28
CA PHE A 366 9.24 -32.47 -5.89
C PHE A 366 9.58 -33.91 -5.56
N PHE A 367 9.11 -34.86 -6.36
CA PHE A 367 9.29 -36.28 -6.08
C PHE A 367 10.77 -36.67 -6.12
N ASN A 368 11.53 -36.20 -7.10
CA ASN A 368 12.97 -36.49 -7.22
C ASN A 368 13.77 -35.90 -6.06
N ALA A 369 13.44 -34.67 -5.65
CA ALA A 369 14.07 -34.05 -4.49
C ALA A 369 13.73 -34.80 -3.21
N TRP A 370 12.45 -35.12 -3.00
CA TRP A 370 11.98 -35.87 -1.84
C TRP A 370 12.64 -37.23 -1.73
N LYS A 371 12.62 -38.02 -2.80
CA LYS A 371 13.23 -39.35 -2.89
C LYS A 371 14.70 -39.33 -2.48
N THR A 372 15.43 -38.30 -2.89
CA THR A 372 16.85 -38.16 -2.57
C THR A 372 17.07 -37.89 -1.07
N VAL A 373 16.18 -37.11 -0.43
CA VAL A 373 16.38 -36.63 0.95
C VAL A 373 15.71 -37.54 1.98
N PHE A 374 14.46 -37.90 1.79
CA PHE A 374 13.64 -38.68 2.72
C PHE A 374 13.47 -40.14 2.32
N GLY A 375 13.84 -40.52 1.10
CA GLY A 375 13.64 -41.87 0.56
C GLY A 375 12.31 -42.01 -0.18
N ILE A 376 12.04 -43.22 -0.65
CA ILE A 376 10.84 -43.53 -1.44
C ILE A 376 9.66 -43.75 -0.47
N PRO A 377 8.55 -42.99 -0.60
CA PRO A 377 7.33 -43.24 0.19
C PRO A 377 6.65 -44.53 -0.28
N GLU A 378 5.79 -45.12 0.57
CA GLU A 378 5.04 -46.34 0.19
C GLU A 378 4.14 -46.09 -1.03
N LYS A 379 3.54 -44.90 -1.12
CA LYS A 379 2.68 -44.47 -2.22
C LYS A 379 3.00 -43.05 -2.66
N ARG A 380 3.13 -42.84 -3.98
CA ARG A 380 3.12 -41.53 -4.62
C ARG A 380 1.74 -41.28 -5.22
N LEU A 381 1.11 -40.18 -4.85
CA LEU A 381 -0.13 -39.70 -5.45
C LEU A 381 0.13 -38.41 -6.25
N LEU A 382 -0.65 -38.21 -7.29
CA LEU A 382 -0.71 -36.93 -8.00
C LEU A 382 -1.90 -36.13 -7.50
N CYS A 383 -1.73 -34.82 -7.35
CA CYS A 383 -2.79 -33.91 -6.97
C CYS A 383 -3.92 -33.96 -8.01
N THR A 384 -5.12 -34.35 -7.56
CA THR A 384 -6.29 -34.54 -8.43
C THR A 384 -6.68 -33.28 -9.20
N TRP A 385 -6.46 -32.10 -8.60
CA TRP A 385 -6.69 -30.82 -9.28
C TRP A 385 -5.70 -30.59 -10.43
N HIS A 386 -4.42 -30.91 -10.23
CA HIS A 386 -3.40 -30.79 -11.27
C HIS A 386 -3.66 -31.74 -12.43
N VAL A 387 -4.00 -33.00 -12.11
CA VAL A 387 -4.40 -33.99 -13.12
C VAL A 387 -5.61 -33.51 -13.92
N ASP A 388 -6.69 -33.07 -13.24
CA ASP A 388 -7.90 -32.56 -13.91
C ASP A 388 -7.61 -31.32 -14.78
N ARG A 389 -6.78 -30.40 -14.29
CA ARG A 389 -6.36 -29.20 -15.04
C ARG A 389 -5.54 -29.55 -16.27
N SER A 390 -4.60 -30.50 -16.14
CA SER A 390 -3.76 -31.00 -17.23
C SER A 390 -4.63 -31.66 -18.30
N TRP A 391 -5.56 -32.54 -17.92
CA TRP A 391 -6.51 -33.14 -18.84
C TRP A 391 -7.40 -32.12 -19.56
N ARG A 392 -7.97 -31.15 -18.85
CA ARG A 392 -8.78 -30.08 -19.49
C ARG A 392 -7.99 -29.31 -20.54
N ARG A 393 -6.72 -28.98 -20.25
CA ARG A 393 -5.83 -28.28 -21.18
C ARG A 393 -5.52 -29.15 -22.40
N SER A 394 -5.18 -30.41 -22.20
CA SER A 394 -4.89 -31.34 -23.30
C SER A 394 -6.12 -31.59 -24.16
N ILE A 395 -7.29 -31.84 -23.57
CA ILE A 395 -8.56 -31.99 -24.28
C ILE A 395 -8.85 -30.76 -25.14
N SER A 396 -8.73 -29.56 -24.56
CA SER A 396 -8.99 -28.32 -25.31
C SER A 396 -7.99 -28.07 -26.44
N ARG A 397 -6.77 -28.59 -26.33
CA ARG A 397 -5.69 -28.42 -27.32
C ARG A 397 -5.76 -29.44 -28.45
N LEU A 398 -6.06 -30.69 -28.12
CA LEU A 398 -5.95 -31.85 -29.02
C LEU A 398 -7.29 -32.18 -29.70
N ILE A 399 -8.42 -31.93 -29.04
CA ILE A 399 -9.74 -32.24 -29.57
C ILE A 399 -10.41 -30.96 -30.08
N THR A 400 -10.66 -30.84 -31.39
CA THR A 400 -11.24 -29.62 -31.98
C THR A 400 -12.74 -29.47 -31.71
N LYS A 401 -13.50 -30.57 -31.72
CA LYS A 401 -14.97 -30.56 -31.60
C LYS A 401 -15.41 -30.47 -30.14
N LYS A 402 -16.14 -29.41 -29.78
CA LYS A 402 -16.60 -29.17 -28.39
C LYS A 402 -17.46 -30.30 -27.82
N GLU A 403 -18.32 -30.91 -28.62
CA GLU A 403 -19.17 -32.03 -28.20
C GLU A 403 -18.32 -33.23 -27.77
N ILE A 404 -17.24 -33.50 -28.51
CA ILE A 404 -16.27 -34.57 -28.24
C ILE A 404 -15.43 -34.24 -27.01
N GLN A 405 -15.03 -32.98 -26.81
CA GLN A 405 -14.34 -32.54 -25.59
C GLN A 405 -15.16 -32.85 -24.33
N VAL A 406 -16.48 -32.61 -24.35
CA VAL A 406 -17.37 -32.88 -23.21
C VAL A 406 -17.43 -34.38 -22.92
N VAL A 407 -17.51 -35.22 -23.96
CA VAL A 407 -17.52 -36.68 -23.80
C VAL A 407 -16.18 -37.18 -23.25
N ALA A 408 -15.06 -36.76 -23.84
CA ALA A 408 -13.72 -37.13 -23.39
C ALA A 408 -13.50 -36.72 -21.92
N TYR A 409 -13.86 -35.49 -21.55
CA TYR A 409 -13.75 -35.00 -20.19
C TYR A 409 -14.61 -35.81 -19.21
N LYS A 410 -15.85 -36.16 -19.58
CA LYS A 410 -16.71 -37.00 -18.74
C LYS A 410 -16.11 -38.38 -18.48
N ILE A 411 -15.47 -39.00 -19.48
CA ILE A 411 -14.84 -40.32 -19.31
C ILE A 411 -13.67 -40.24 -18.33
N VAL A 412 -12.70 -39.34 -18.56
CA VAL A 412 -11.52 -39.21 -17.69
C VAL A 412 -11.90 -38.74 -16.29
N ARG A 413 -12.93 -37.90 -16.15
CA ARG A 413 -13.43 -37.47 -14.84
C ARG A 413 -14.10 -38.61 -14.08
N SER A 414 -14.83 -39.48 -14.77
CA SER A 414 -15.46 -40.67 -14.16
C SER A 414 -14.40 -41.65 -13.65
N LEU A 415 -13.30 -41.82 -14.39
CA LEU A 415 -12.13 -42.58 -13.95
C LEU A 415 -11.51 -42.00 -12.67
N LEU A 416 -11.37 -40.67 -12.59
CA LEU A 416 -10.74 -40.02 -11.43
C LEU A 416 -11.56 -40.12 -10.13
N VAL A 417 -12.89 -40.16 -10.22
CA VAL A 417 -13.78 -40.24 -9.05
C VAL A 417 -14.20 -41.66 -8.69
N GLY A 418 -13.84 -42.65 -9.51
CA GLY A 418 -14.15 -44.05 -9.27
C GLY A 418 -13.48 -44.57 -8.00
N THR A 419 -14.27 -45.13 -7.08
CA THR A 419 -13.77 -45.72 -5.82
C THR A 419 -13.79 -47.25 -5.82
N ASP A 420 -14.40 -47.87 -6.83
CA ASP A 420 -14.50 -49.31 -7.01
C ASP A 420 -13.52 -49.79 -8.09
N GLU A 421 -12.68 -50.76 -7.75
CA GLU A 421 -11.59 -51.25 -8.60
C GLU A 421 -12.11 -51.93 -9.87
N ALA A 422 -13.18 -52.73 -9.77
CA ALA A 422 -13.80 -53.39 -10.92
C ALA A 422 -14.46 -52.39 -11.87
N ALA A 423 -15.13 -51.36 -11.34
CA ALA A 423 -15.69 -50.27 -12.13
C ALA A 423 -14.60 -49.42 -12.80
N PHE A 424 -13.47 -49.20 -12.11
CA PHE A 424 -12.31 -48.51 -12.70
C PHE A 424 -11.72 -49.30 -13.86
N ASP A 425 -11.57 -50.62 -13.72
CA ASP A 425 -11.07 -51.48 -14.79
C ASP A 425 -12.02 -51.56 -15.99
N MET A 426 -13.34 -51.62 -15.75
CA MET A 426 -14.32 -51.49 -16.84
C MET A 426 -14.24 -50.12 -17.53
N LEU A 427 -14.06 -49.03 -16.78
CA LEU A 427 -13.90 -47.69 -17.35
C LEU A 427 -12.56 -47.51 -18.09
N LYS A 428 -11.50 -48.24 -17.72
CA LYS A 428 -10.26 -48.28 -18.51
C LYS A 428 -10.52 -48.86 -19.89
N GLU A 429 -11.39 -49.86 -20.02
CA GLU A 429 -11.76 -50.37 -21.34
C GLU A 429 -12.47 -49.31 -22.18
N ALA A 430 -13.21 -48.39 -21.56
CA ALA A 430 -13.81 -47.25 -22.26
C ALA A 430 -12.75 -46.25 -22.80
N LEU A 431 -11.49 -46.31 -22.33
CA LEU A 431 -10.40 -45.55 -22.95
C LEU A 431 -10.05 -46.09 -24.35
N LYS A 432 -10.40 -47.33 -24.71
CA LYS A 432 -10.23 -47.84 -26.08
C LYS A 432 -10.99 -46.99 -27.11
N ILE A 433 -12.07 -46.32 -26.70
CA ILE A 433 -12.84 -45.39 -27.54
C ILE A 433 -11.96 -44.22 -28.01
N PHE A 434 -10.94 -43.83 -27.23
CA PHE A 434 -10.01 -42.77 -27.60
C PHE A 434 -9.14 -43.19 -28.79
N ASP A 435 -8.70 -44.45 -28.83
CA ASP A 435 -7.93 -45.00 -29.94
C ASP A 435 -8.77 -45.20 -31.22
N GLU A 436 -10.06 -45.53 -31.05
CA GLU A 436 -10.99 -45.80 -32.14
C GLU A 436 -11.53 -44.53 -32.82
N LYS A 437 -11.64 -43.42 -32.07
CA LYS A 437 -12.14 -42.15 -32.60
C LYS A 437 -10.99 -41.26 -33.04
N GLU A 438 -10.92 -41.00 -34.35
CA GLU A 438 -9.89 -40.14 -34.96
C GLU A 438 -9.76 -38.77 -34.26
N ASP A 439 -10.89 -38.17 -33.83
CA ASP A 439 -10.94 -36.89 -33.12
C ASP A 439 -10.42 -36.94 -31.65
N MET A 440 -10.23 -38.14 -31.07
CA MET A 440 -9.78 -38.35 -29.69
C MET A 440 -8.38 -38.97 -29.59
N LYS A 441 -7.88 -39.57 -30.68
CA LYS A 441 -6.67 -40.41 -30.72
C LYS A 441 -5.37 -39.72 -30.30
N GLU A 442 -5.29 -38.40 -30.42
CA GLU A 442 -4.09 -37.64 -30.04
C GLU A 442 -4.02 -37.34 -28.52
N PHE A 443 -5.15 -37.42 -27.81
CA PHE A 443 -5.24 -37.29 -26.35
C PHE A 443 -4.89 -38.61 -25.67
#